data_AF-A0AAW3EXK1-F1
#
_entry.id   AF-A0AAW3EXK1-F1
#
_cell.length_a   1.000
_cell.length_b   1.000
_cell.length_c   1.000
_cell.angle_alpha   90.00
_cell.angle_beta   90.00
_cell.angle_gamma   90.00
#
_symmetry.space_group_name_H-M   'P 1'
#
loop_
_entity.id
_entity.type
_entity.pdbx_description
1 polymer ?
#
loop_
_entity_poly.entity_id
_entity_poly.type
_entity_poly.pdbx_seq_one_letter_code
_entity_poly.pdbx_strand_id
1 'polypeptide(L)' 'MLRSFPPPRKIVTDPLRSYPAAKADIPALANVKHVFVKAAARVNNRAENSHQPTRERERRMRGFRDPTRTQAFLESFG' A
#
# COMPACT_ATOMS: atom_id res chain seq x y z
N MET A 1 -12.28 7.61 -1.55
CA MET A 1 -12.13 6.43 -0.67
C MET A 1 -12.37 6.67 0.82
N LEU A 2 -12.54 7.91 1.32
CA LEU A 2 -12.84 8.17 2.74
C LEU A 2 -14.34 8.28 3.08
N ARG A 3 -15.24 8.18 2.09
CA ARG A 3 -16.68 8.39 2.29
C ARG A 3 -17.44 7.15 2.80
N SER A 4 -16.83 5.97 2.74
CA SER A 4 -17.47 4.69 3.07
C SER A 4 -17.18 4.20 4.49
N PHE A 5 -16.29 4.86 5.23
CA PHE A 5 -15.91 4.47 6.58
C PHE A 5 -15.81 5.69 7.49
N PRO A 6 -16.18 5.56 8.78
CA PRO A 6 -16.01 6.64 9.73
C PRO A 6 -14.52 7.02 9.88
N PRO A 7 -14.22 8.28 10.23
CA PRO A 7 -12.84 8.75 10.35
C PRO A 7 -12.08 7.93 11.40
N PRO A 8 -10.84 7.50 11.11
CA PRO A 8 -10.06 6.69 12.02
C PRO A 8 -9.63 7.51 13.25
N ARG A 9 -9.53 6.86 14.42
CA ARG A 9 -9.06 7.51 15.65
C ARG A 9 -7.56 7.86 15.61
N LYS A 10 -6.78 7.07 14.89
CA LYS A 10 -5.33 7.26 14.71
C LYS A 10 -4.89 6.79 13.32
N ILE A 11 -3.91 7.49 12.76
CA ILE A 11 -3.19 7.08 11.55
C ILE A 11 -1.75 6.77 11.96
N VAL A 12 -1.24 5.66 11.43
CA VAL A 12 0.07 5.13 11.77
C VAL A 12 0.86 4.96 10.47
N THR A 13 2.01 5.61 10.35
CA THR A 13 2.85 5.55 9.14
C THR A 13 4.33 5.43 9.48
N ASP A 14 5.13 5.12 8.48
CA ASP A 14 6.59 5.24 8.53
C ASP A 14 7.03 6.70 8.76
N PRO A 15 8.28 6.93 9.22
CA PRO A 15 8.79 8.25 9.60
C PRO A 15 9.22 9.09 8.37
N LEU A 16 8.41 9.07 7.30
CA LEU A 16 8.63 9.92 6.13
C LEU A 16 7.88 11.25 6.27
N ARG A 17 8.58 12.35 5.93
CA ARG A 17 8.04 13.72 6.00
C ARG A 17 6.90 14.00 5.01
N SER A 18 6.73 13.16 3.99
CA SER A 18 5.64 13.28 3.01
C SER A 18 4.26 12.99 3.63
N TYR A 19 4.17 12.11 4.61
CA TYR A 19 2.89 11.74 5.23
C TYR A 19 2.20 12.86 6.02
N PRO A 20 2.88 13.60 6.93
CA PRO A 20 2.23 14.71 7.63
C PRO A 20 1.82 15.84 6.67
N ALA A 21 2.58 16.08 5.60
CA ALA A 21 2.21 17.03 4.55
C ALA A 21 0.92 16.59 3.83
N ALA A 22 0.88 15.35 3.35
CA ALA A 22 -0.32 14.80 2.70
C ALA A 22 -1.55 14.75 3.63
N LYS A 23 -1.35 14.55 4.94
CA LYS A 23 -2.44 14.62 5.93
C LYS A 23 -3.02 16.03 6.06
N ALA A 24 -2.19 17.07 5.97
CA ALA A 24 -2.63 18.46 6.10
C ALA A 24 -3.62 18.84 4.99
N ASP A 25 -3.46 18.27 3.80
CA ASP A 25 -4.33 18.50 2.64
C ASP A 25 -5.69 17.78 2.74
N ILE A 26 -5.93 16.97 3.78
CA ILE A 26 -7.15 16.19 3.95
C ILE A 26 -7.93 16.71 5.17
N PRO A 27 -8.95 17.57 4.98
CA PRO A 27 -9.72 18.16 6.08
C PRO A 27 -10.38 17.13 7.01
N ALA A 28 -10.83 16.00 6.46
CA ALA A 28 -11.43 14.90 7.22
C ALA A 28 -10.48 14.26 8.25
N LEU A 29 -9.17 14.48 8.12
CA LEU A 29 -8.14 13.94 9.00
C LEU A 29 -7.55 14.99 9.95
N ALA A 30 -8.07 16.21 9.97
CA ALA A 30 -7.57 17.30 10.82
C ALA A 30 -7.50 16.88 12.29
N ASN A 31 -8.57 16.25 12.80
CA ASN A 31 -8.68 15.82 14.20
C ASN A 31 -8.11 14.42 14.47
N VAL A 32 -7.49 13.78 13.48
CA VAL A 32 -6.95 12.42 13.61
C VAL A 32 -5.52 12.48 14.10
N LYS A 33 -5.21 11.74 15.19
CA LYS A 33 -3.84 11.63 15.71
C LYS A 33 -2.96 10.88 14.71
N HIS A 34 -1.86 11.52 14.29
CA HIS A 34 -0.84 10.88 13.44
C HIS A 34 0.33 10.41 14.30
N VAL A 35 0.74 9.15 14.12
CA VAL A 35 1.83 8.52 14.87
C VAL A 35 2.83 7.94 13.89
N PHE A 36 4.10 8.30 14.07
CA PHE A 36 5.21 7.66 13.37
C PHE A 36 5.63 6.38 14.08
N VAL A 37 5.89 5.34 13.30
CA VAL A 37 6.43 4.07 13.82
C VAL A 37 7.92 4.02 13.56
N LYS A 38 8.69 3.51 14.53
CA LYS A 38 10.06 3.08 14.27
C LYS A 38 10.03 1.83 13.39
N ALA A 39 10.84 1.78 12.32
CA ALA A 39 10.86 0.67 11.35
C ALA A 39 10.92 -0.74 11.98
N ALA A 40 11.55 -0.89 13.16
CA ALA A 40 11.64 -2.15 13.88
C ALA A 40 10.34 -2.65 14.54
N ALA A 41 9.32 -1.80 14.71
CA ALA A 41 8.16 -2.12 15.54
C ALA A 41 7.03 -2.87 14.80
N ARG A 42 7.16 -3.15 13.49
CA ARG A 42 6.22 -3.98 12.69
C ARG A 42 4.74 -3.53 12.72
N VAL A 43 4.44 -2.32 13.19
CA VAL A 43 3.06 -1.83 13.40
C VAL A 43 2.34 -1.53 12.08
N ASN A 44 3.08 -1.24 11.01
CA ASN A 44 2.56 -1.05 9.65
C ASN A 44 2.45 -2.36 8.84
N ASN A 45 2.82 -3.52 9.40
CA ASN A 45 2.81 -4.81 8.68
C ASN A 45 1.47 -5.12 8.03
N ARG A 46 0.34 -4.76 8.66
CA ARG A 46 -0.98 -4.97 8.08
C ARG A 46 -1.17 -4.19 6.77
N ALA A 47 -0.73 -2.93 6.75
CA ALA A 47 -0.78 -2.10 5.55
C ALA A 47 0.17 -2.67 4.48
N GLU A 48 1.40 -3.02 4.84
CA GLU A 48 2.35 -3.64 3.91
C GLU A 48 1.86 -4.97 3.33
N ASN A 49 1.29 -5.83 4.16
CA ASN A 49 0.75 -7.12 3.72
C ASN A 49 -0.47 -6.94 2.80
N SER A 50 -1.28 -5.90 3.02
CA SER A 50 -2.41 -5.60 2.13
C SER A 50 -1.98 -5.25 0.70
N HIS A 51 -0.72 -4.84 0.50
CA HIS A 51 -0.15 -4.56 -0.82
C HIS A 51 0.37 -5.81 -1.54
N GLN A 52 0.52 -6.95 -0.87
CA GLN A 52 1.09 -8.16 -1.46
C GLN A 52 0.33 -8.63 -2.72
N PRO A 53 -1.01 -8.74 -2.71
CA PRO A 53 -1.74 -9.19 -3.91
C PRO A 53 -1.55 -8.26 -5.10
N THR A 54 -1.54 -6.95 -4.86
CA THR A 54 -1.30 -5.94 -5.91
C THR A 54 0.13 -6.02 -6.43
N ARG A 55 1.14 -6.12 -5.57
CA ARG A 55 2.55 -6.29 -5.95
C ARG A 55 2.76 -7.58 -6.75
N GLU A 56 2.12 -8.68 -6.36
CA GLU A 56 2.17 -9.94 -7.10
C GLU A 56 1.55 -9.82 -8.49
N ARG A 57 0.37 -9.20 -8.60
CA ARG A 57 -0.28 -8.94 -9.88
C ARG A 57 0.61 -8.10 -10.79
N GLU A 58 1.16 -7.00 -10.29
CA GLU A 58 2.09 -6.15 -11.05
C GLU A 58 3.34 -6.91 -11.50
N ARG A 59 3.92 -7.76 -10.63
CA ARG A 59 5.07 -8.61 -10.96
C ARG A 59 4.75 -9.60 -12.08
N ARG A 60 3.59 -10.26 -12.00
CA ARG A 60 3.11 -11.16 -13.06
C ARG A 60 2.95 -10.38 -14.38
N MET A 61 2.27 -9.24 -14.34
CA MET A 61 2.08 -8.35 -15.51
C MET A 61 3.39 -7.90 -16.16
N ARG A 62 4.43 -7.60 -15.37
CA ARG A 62 5.76 -7.26 -15.89
C ARG A 62 6.43 -8.41 -16.65
N GLY A 63 6.12 -9.66 -16.30
CA GLY A 63 6.59 -10.85 -17.02
C GLY A 63 6.04 -10.94 -18.45
N PHE A 64 4.83 -10.43 -18.68
CA PHE A 64 4.18 -10.42 -19.99
C PHE A 64 4.64 -9.30 -20.94
N ARG A 65 5.64 -8.52 -20.53
CA ARG A 65 6.24 -7.51 -21.42
C ARG A 65 7.12 -8.13 -22.50
N ASP A 66 7.53 -9.38 -22.30
CA ASP A 66 8.32 -10.17 -23.25
C ASP A 66 7.45 -11.33 -23.80
N PRO A 67 7.33 -11.47 -25.13
CA PRO A 67 6.53 -12.54 -25.74
C PRO A 67 6.98 -13.96 -25.34
N THR A 68 8.27 -14.19 -25.17
CA THR A 68 8.85 -15.49 -24.79
C THR A 68 8.46 -15.86 -23.36
N ARG A 69 8.55 -14.89 -22.44
CA ARG A 69 8.11 -15.08 -21.04
C ARG A 69 6.60 -15.24 -20.92
N THR A 70 5.86 -14.57 -21.80
CA THR A 70 4.39 -14.72 -21.90
C THR A 70 4.02 -16.14 -22.31
N GLN A 71 4.67 -16.67 -23.35
CA GLN A 71 4.43 -18.02 -23.84
C GLN A 71 4.73 -19.08 -22.76
N ALA A 72 5.90 -18.99 -22.11
CA ALA A 72 6.26 -19.90 -21.02
C ALA A 72 5.29 -19.81 -19.82
N PHE A 73 4.78 -18.62 -19.51
CA PHE A 73 3.72 -18.48 -18.50
C PHE A 73 2.46 -19.23 -18.95
N LEU A 74 1.95 -18.98 -20.16
CA LEU A 74 0.70 -19.60 -20.63
C LEU A 74 0.79 -21.12 -20.71
N GLU A 75 1.93 -21.65 -21.14
CA GLU A 75 2.20 -23.11 -21.17
C GLU A 75 2.14 -23.75 -19.78
N SER A 76 2.50 -23.01 -18.71
CA SER A 76 2.45 -23.54 -17.33
C SER A 76 1.05 -23.62 -16.73
N PHE A 77 0.03 -23.06 -17.41
CA PHE A 77 -1.38 -23.14 -17.02
C PHE A 77 -2.21 -24.01 -17.98
N GLY A 78 -1.54 -24.75 -18.89
CA GLY A 78 -2.15 -25.76 -19.76
C GLY A 78 -2.25 -27.12 -19.10
#